data_AF-A0A163Y4A8-F1
#
_entry.id   AF-A0A163Y4A8-F1
#
_cell.length_a   1.000
_cell.length_b   1.000
_cell.length_c   1.000
_cell.angle_alpha   90.00
_cell.angle_beta   90.00
_cell.angle_gamma   90.00
#
_symmetry.space_group_name_H-M   'P 1'
#
loop_
_entity.id
_entity.type
_entity.pdbx_description
1 polymer ?
#
loop_
_entity_poly.entity_id
_entity_poly.type
_entity_poly.pdbx_seq_one_letter_code
_entity_poly.pdbx_strand_id
1 'polypeptide(L)' 'MKKFTTIIHFIWAISAVTLGTTIGALYGWEHHGGIGAIALGFVGFCFGALAAASPQMVMQLLR' A
#
# COMPACT_ATOMS: atom_id res chain seq x y z
N MET A 1 -9.52 18.50 17.89
CA MET A 1 -9.30 17.04 17.71
C MET A 1 -9.23 16.59 16.25
N LYS A 2 -9.95 17.21 15.29
CA LYS A 2 -9.93 16.82 13.86
C LYS A 2 -8.53 16.76 13.21
N LYS A 3 -7.62 17.69 13.55
CA LYS A 3 -6.24 17.73 13.01
C LYS A 3 -5.42 16.49 13.36
N PHE A 4 -5.59 15.94 14.56
CA PHE A 4 -4.84 14.77 15.02
C PHE A 4 -5.23 13.51 14.24
N THR A 5 -6.54 13.33 14.01
CA THR A 5 -7.07 12.25 13.18
C THR A 5 -6.60 12.36 11.73
N THR A 6 -6.53 13.57 11.17
CA THR A 6 -6.00 13.80 9.82
C THR A 6 -4.52 13.42 9.71
N ILE A 7 -3.69 13.77 10.71
CA ILE A 7 -2.26 13.43 10.72
C ILE A 7 -2.08 11.90 10.76
N ILE A 8 -2.82 11.22 11.64
CA ILE A 8 -2.78 9.75 11.72
C ILE A 8 -3.21 9.12 10.39
N HIS A 9 -4.25 9.65 9.76
CA HIS A 9 -4.71 9.15 8.47
C HIS A 9 -3.67 9.36 7.36
N PHE A 10 -2.95 10.49 7.37
CA PHE A 10 -1.84 10.73 6.46
C PHE A 10 -0.68 9.76 6.67
N ILE A 11 -0.27 9.55 7.92
CA ILE A 11 0.79 8.59 8.26
C ILE A 11 0.39 7.19 7.81
N TRP A 12 -0.85 6.79 8.08
CA TRP A 12 -1.40 5.51 7.64
C TRP A 12 -1.37 5.39 6.12
N ALA A 13 -1.84 6.41 5.39
CA ALA A 13 -1.89 6.41 3.94
C ALA A 13 -0.49 6.25 3.33
N ILE A 14 0.48 7.03 3.80
CA ILE A 14 1.88 6.95 3.35
C ILE A 14 2.45 5.56 3.65
N SER A 15 2.18 5.02 4.84
CA SER A 15 2.67 3.70 5.24
C SER A 15 2.09 2.58 4.37
N ALA A 16 0.77 2.58 4.17
CA ALA A 16 0.07 1.56 3.39
C ALA A 16 0.52 1.56 1.91
N VAL A 17 0.63 2.75 1.31
CA VAL A 17 1.09 2.89 -0.08
C VAL A 17 2.55 2.46 -0.22
N THR A 18 3.43 2.92 0.67
CA THR A 18 4.86 2.59 0.60
C THR A 18 5.10 1.10 0.81
N LEU A 19 4.48 0.49 1.82
CA LEU A 19 4.60 -0.94 2.07
C LEU A 19 4.06 -1.78 0.92
N GLY A 20 2.85 -1.48 0.43
CA GLY A 20 2.25 -2.19 -0.69
C GLY A 20 3.13 -2.13 -1.94
N THR A 21 3.58 -0.92 -2.31
CA THR A 21 4.45 -0.70 -3.48
C THR A 21 5.78 -1.43 -3.33
N THR A 22 6.40 -1.38 -2.14
CA THR A 22 7.72 -1.98 -1.88
C THR A 22 7.64 -3.49 -1.94
N ILE A 23 6.64 -4.11 -1.29
CA ILE A 23 6.44 -5.56 -1.31
C ILE A 23 6.19 -6.02 -2.75
N GLY A 24 5.31 -5.33 -3.48
CA GLY A 24 5.02 -5.65 -4.88
C GLY A 24 6.26 -5.53 -5.78
N ALA A 25 7.03 -4.45 -5.62
CA ALA A 25 8.23 -4.22 -6.40
C ALA A 25 9.34 -5.24 -6.10
N LEU A 26 9.58 -5.58 -4.83
CA LEU A 26 10.57 -6.57 -4.43
C LEU A 26 10.19 -7.96 -4.95
N TYR A 27 8.93 -8.37 -4.75
CA TYR A 27 8.43 -9.66 -5.22
C TYR A 27 8.53 -9.77 -6.74
N GLY A 28 8.14 -8.72 -7.46
CA GLY A 28 8.24 -8.67 -8.90
C GLY A 28 9.66 -8.63 -9.44
N TRP A 29 10.58 -7.95 -8.75
CA TRP A 29 11.99 -7.95 -9.09
C TRP A 29 12.57 -9.36 -9.00
N GLU A 30 12.28 -10.06 -7.90
CA GLU A 30 12.81 -11.39 -7.63
C GLU A 30 12.31 -12.45 -8.63
N HIS A 31 11.03 -12.40 -9.01
CA HIS A 31 10.41 -13.45 -9.83
C HIS A 31 10.39 -13.13 -11.34
N HIS A 32 10.38 -11.85 -11.70
CA HIS A 32 10.08 -11.38 -13.06
C HIS A 32 11.01 -10.24 -13.53
N GLY A 33 12.05 -9.90 -12.76
CA GLY A 33 13.01 -8.85 -13.09
C GLY A 33 12.38 -7.44 -13.12
N GLY A 34 12.99 -6.52 -13.88
CA GLY A 34 12.60 -5.10 -13.87
C GLY A 34 11.14 -4.83 -14.26
N ILE A 35 10.61 -5.54 -15.27
CA ILE A 35 9.21 -5.40 -15.70
C ILE A 35 8.28 -5.90 -14.59
N GLY A 36 8.65 -7.02 -13.95
CA GLY A 36 7.99 -7.54 -12.78
C GLY A 36 7.88 -6.54 -11.64
N ALA A 37 8.99 -5.90 -11.30
CA ALA A 37 9.06 -4.92 -10.24
C ALA A 37 8.13 -3.72 -10.50
N ILE A 38 8.06 -3.25 -11.75
CA ILE A 38 7.18 -2.15 -12.13
C ILE A 38 5.71 -2.58 -12.07
N ALA A 39 5.38 -3.73 -12.68
CA ALA A 39 4.00 -4.20 -12.74
C ALA A 39 3.45 -4.54 -11.35
N LEU A 40 4.17 -5.35 -10.57
CA LEU A 40 3.75 -5.75 -9.23
C LEU A 40 3.89 -4.61 -8.21
N GLY A 41 4.85 -3.70 -8.40
CA GLY A 41 4.93 -2.45 -7.64
C GLY A 41 3.71 -1.56 -7.85
N PHE A 42 3.23 -1.43 -9.10
CA PHE A 42 1.99 -0.69 -9.41
C PHE A 42 0.75 -1.35 -8.80
N VAL A 43 0.66 -2.68 -8.87
CA VAL A 43 -0.40 -3.44 -8.20
C VAL A 43 -0.37 -3.19 -6.69
N GLY A 44 0.80 -3.28 -6.06
CA GLY A 44 1.02 -2.99 -4.65
C GLY A 44 0.66 -1.54 -4.27
N PHE A 45 0.96 -0.57 -5.13
CA PHE A 45 0.54 0.83 -4.98
C PHE A 45 -0.98 0.96 -5.00
N CYS A 46 -1.68 0.33 -5.95
CA CYS A 46 -3.14 0.36 -6.04
C CYS A 46 -3.78 -0.22 -4.77
N PHE A 47 -3.31 -1.39 -4.29
CA PHE A 47 -3.78 -1.98 -3.05
C PHE A 47 -3.48 -1.10 -1.83
N GLY A 48 -2.27 -0.52 -1.76
CA GLY A 48 -1.89 0.41 -0.70
C GLY A 48 -2.73 1.70 -0.69
N ALA A 49 -3.09 2.22 -1.86
CA ALA A 49 -3.96 3.40 -2.00
C ALA A 49 -5.42 3.09 -1.62
N LEU A 50 -5.92 1.91 -1.99
CA LEU A 50 -7.22 1.40 -1.55
C LEU A 50 -7.27 1.20 -0.03
N ALA A 51 -6.21 0.64 0.55
CA ALA A 51 -6.03 0.49 2.00
C ALA A 51 -5.93 1.83 2.74
N ALA A 52 -5.34 2.85 2.10
CA ALA A 52 -5.32 4.22 2.60
C ALA A 52 -6.71 4.86 2.58
N ALA A 53 -7.46 4.68 1.49
CA ALA A 53 -8.79 5.25 1.31
C ALA A 53 -9.86 4.60 2.22
N SER A 54 -9.74 3.29 2.46
CA SER A 54 -10.64 2.54 3.35
C SER A 54 -9.83 1.67 4.32
N PRO A 55 -9.42 2.22 5.49
CA PRO A 55 -8.76 1.41 6.52
C PRO A 55 -9.64 0.28 7.05
N GLN A 56 -10.97 0.38 6.93
CA GLN A 56 -11.89 -0.72 7.27
C GLN A 56 -11.76 -1.92 6.32
N MET A 57 -11.44 -1.68 5.05
CA MET A 57 -11.26 -2.75 4.07
C MET A 57 -10.05 -3.63 4.43
N VAL A 58 -8.99 -3.03 4.99
CA VAL A 58 -7.84 -3.77 5.52
C VAL A 58 -8.26 -4.65 6.70
N MET A 59 -9.07 -4.12 7.63
CA MET A 59 -9.60 -4.92 8.75
C MET A 59 -10.50 -6.06 8.30
N GLN A 60 -11.27 -5.89 7.21
CA GLN A 60 -12.07 -6.97 6.64
C GLN A 60 -11.22 -8.05 5.98
N LEU A 61 -10.10 -7.67 5.36
CA LEU A 61 -9.17 -8.62 4.75
C LEU A 61 -8.33 -9.40 5.79
N LEU A 62 -8.08 -8.78 6.94
CA LEU A 62 -7.35 -9.38 8.08
C LEU A 62 -8.24 -10.21 9.02
N ARG A 63 -9.55 -10.32 8.76
CA ARG A 63 -10.52 -11.08 9.56
C ARG A 63 -10.83 -12.42 8.90
#